data_AF-A0A7X6VM83-F1
#
_entry.id   AF-A0A7X6VM83-F1
#
_cell.length_a   1.000
_cell.length_b   1.000
_cell.length_c   1.000
_cell.angle_alpha   90.00
_cell.angle_beta   90.00
_cell.angle_gamma   90.00
#
_symmetry.space_group_name_H-M   'P 1'
#
loop_
_entity.id
_entity.type
_entity.pdbx_description
1 polymer ?
#
loop_
_entity_poly.entity_id
_entity_poly.type
_entity_poly.pdbx_seq_one_letter_code
_entity_poly.pdbx_strand_id
1 'polypeptide(L)'
;MLRLRWILLAAILSLFVAIMGTAYLLELQKINRLTAAVDERMARLVSMSRTVQELQEKVAFYGTPEGVAHLAREQYNLAFPGEQVYKIEVKKEKK
;
A
#
# COMPACT_ATOMS: atom_id res chain seq x y z
N MET A 1 -33.43 -32.60 -45.66
CA MET A 1 -33.20 -33.72 -44.72
C MET A 1 -31.85 -33.50 -44.02
N LEU A 2 -31.83 -33.04 -42.77
CA LEU A 2 -30.58 -33.04 -42.00
C LEU A 2 -30.17 -34.51 -41.79
N ARG A 3 -29.12 -34.93 -42.51
CA ARG A 3 -28.57 -36.27 -42.34
C ARG A 3 -28.00 -36.36 -40.92
N LEU A 4 -28.37 -37.41 -40.20
CA LEU A 4 -27.91 -37.73 -38.83
C LEU A 4 -26.40 -37.51 -38.63
N ARG A 5 -25.60 -37.73 -39.68
CA ARG A 5 -24.16 -37.47 -39.75
C ARG A 5 -23.76 -36.04 -39.37
N TRP A 6 -24.50 -35.02 -39.80
CA TRP A 6 -24.21 -33.62 -39.50
C TRP A 6 -24.57 -33.23 -38.07
N ILE A 7 -25.66 -33.79 -37.54
CA ILE A 7 -26.07 -33.60 -36.15
C ILE A 7 -25.03 -34.22 -35.21
N LEU A 8 -24.56 -35.42 -35.55
CA LEU A 8 -23.50 -36.10 -34.79
C LEU A 8 -22.18 -35.31 -34.80
N LEU A 9 -21.80 -34.77 -35.97
CA LEU A 9 -20.61 -33.91 -36.10
C LEU A 9 -20.73 -32.62 -35.27
N ALA A 10 -21.88 -31.95 -35.33
CA ALA A 10 -22.13 -30.74 -34.55
C ALA A 10 -22.09 -31.02 -33.04
N ALA A 11 -22.65 -32.15 -32.59
CA ALA A 11 -22.63 -32.55 -31.19
C ALA A 11 -21.20 -32.78 -30.68
N ILE A 12 -20.38 -33.52 -31.44
CA ILE A 12 -18.98 -33.77 -31.10
C ILE A 12 -18.18 -32.46 -31.05
N LEU A 13 -18.38 -31.59 -32.05
CA LEU A 13 -17.69 -30.30 -32.09
C LEU A 13 -18.09 -29.41 -30.91
N SER A 14 -19.38 -29.36 -30.58
CA SER A 14 -19.85 -28.59 -29.41
C SER A 14 -19.30 -29.12 -28.10
N LEU A 15 -19.13 -30.44 -27.96
CA LEU A 15 -18.54 -31.05 -26.78
C LEU A 15 -17.08 -30.65 -26.63
N PHE A 16 -16.31 -30.69 -27.71
CA PHE A 16 -14.91 -30.24 -27.70
C PHE A 16 -14.78 -28.76 -27.35
N VAL A 17 -15.61 -27.90 -27.95
CA VAL A 17 -15.62 -26.47 -27.64
C VAL A 17 -16.01 -26.22 -26.19
N ALA A 18 -16.97 -26.97 -25.64
CA ALA A 18 -17.37 -26.83 -24.24
C ALA A 18 -16.24 -27.24 -23.28
N ILE A 19 -15.57 -28.36 -23.53
CA ILE A 19 -14.44 -28.82 -22.69
C ILE A 19 -13.28 -27.81 -22.77
N MET A 20 -12.94 -27.35 -23.97
CA MET A 20 -11.85 -26.42 -24.18
C MET A 20 -12.17 -25.03 -23.60
N GLY A 21 -13.38 -24.53 -23.82
CA GLY A 21 -13.84 -23.26 -23.26
C GLY A 21 -13.86 -23.27 -21.74
N THR A 22 -14.35 -24.34 -21.11
CA THR A 22 -14.36 -24.46 -19.65
C THR A 22 -12.94 -24.52 -19.06
N ALA A 23 -12.02 -25.24 -19.70
CA ALA A 23 -10.61 -25.27 -19.29
C ALA A 23 -9.95 -23.87 -19.37
N TYR A 24 -10.13 -23.16 -20.48
CA TYR A 24 -9.59 -21.82 -20.67
C TYR A 24 -10.15 -20.80 -19.67
N LEU A 25 -11.46 -20.85 -19.40
CA LEU A 25 -12.09 -19.98 -18.41
C LEU A 25 -11.53 -20.22 -17.00
N LEU A 26 -11.26 -21.47 -16.63
CA LEU A 26 -10.65 -21.80 -15.34
C LEU A 26 -9.20 -21.31 -15.24
N GLU A 27 -8.44 -21.37 -16.32
CA GLU A 27 -7.07 -20.83 -16.37
C GLU A 27 -7.05 -19.30 -16.25
N LEU A 28 -7.97 -18.60 -16.92
CA LEU A 28 -8.11 -17.15 -16.78
C LEU A 28 -8.47 -16.75 -15.34
N GLN A 29 -9.34 -17.50 -14.67
CA GLN A 29 -9.64 -17.27 -13.26
C GLN A 29 -8.43 -17.48 -12.36
N LYS A 30 -7.58 -18.48 -12.66
CA LYS A 30 -6.33 -18.70 -11.91
C LYS A 30 -5.35 -17.54 -12.11
N ILE A 31 -5.20 -17.05 -13.34
CA ILE A 31 -4.34 -15.90 -13.64
C ILE A 31 -4.83 -14.67 -12.90
N ASN A 32 -6.14 -14.36 -12.95
CA ASN A 32 -6.69 -13.20 -12.25
C ASN A 32 -6.49 -13.27 -10.73
N ARG A 33 -6.59 -14.45 -10.12
CA ARG A 33 -6.29 -14.64 -8.69
C ARG A 33 -4.81 -14.41 -8.39
N LEU A 34 -3.91 -14.87 -9.25
CA LEU A 34 -2.47 -14.65 -9.09
C LEU A 34 -2.13 -13.16 -9.24
N THR A 35 -2.68 -12.49 -10.25
CA THR A 35 -2.48 -11.06 -10.48
C THR A 35 -2.96 -10.24 -9.29
N ALA A 36 -4.14 -10.55 -8.74
CA ALA A 36 -4.66 -9.86 -7.55
C ALA A 36 -3.73 -10.00 -6.33
N ALA A 37 -3.16 -11.18 -6.12
CA ALA A 37 -2.20 -11.40 -5.03
C ALA A 37 -0.87 -10.66 -5.26
N VAL A 38 -0.45 -10.49 -6.51
CA VAL A 38 0.74 -9.71 -6.88
C VAL A 38 0.47 -8.21 -6.68
N ASP A 39 -0.68 -7.72 -7.12
CA ASP A 39 -1.09 -6.32 -6.95
C ASP A 39 -1.16 -5.92 -5.48
N GLU A 40 -1.71 -6.79 -4.61
CA GLU A 40 -1.73 -6.54 -3.17
C GLU A 40 -0.32 -6.40 -2.58
N ARG A 41 0.61 -7.29 -2.99
CA ARG A 41 2.01 -7.22 -2.57
C ARG A 41 2.69 -5.97 -3.10
N MET A 42 2.43 -5.60 -4.34
CA MET A 42 2.98 -4.39 -4.95
C MET A 42 2.48 -3.12 -4.24
N ALA A 43 1.19 -3.06 -3.92
CA ALA A 43 0.62 -1.96 -3.15
C ALA A 43 1.28 -1.83 -1.76
N ARG A 44 1.53 -2.96 -1.09
CA ARG A 44 2.25 -2.98 0.19
C ARG A 44 3.70 -2.52 0.06
N LEU A 45 4.40 -2.94 -1.00
CA LEU A 45 5.78 -2.50 -1.24
C LEU A 45 5.85 -0.99 -1.54
N VAL A 46 4.89 -0.46 -2.29
CA VAL A 46 4.80 0.98 -2.59
C VAL A 46 4.54 1.78 -1.32
N SER A 47 3.64 1.33 -0.45
CA SER A 47 3.37 2.04 0.81
C SER A 47 4.59 2.03 1.73
N MET A 48 5.27 0.88 1.87
CA MET A 48 6.52 0.79 2.63
C MET A 48 7.61 1.70 2.05
N SER A 49 7.78 1.72 0.72
CA SER A 49 8.74 2.61 0.06
C SER A 49 8.49 4.09 0.40
N ARG A 50 7.23 4.54 0.37
CA ARG A 50 6.86 5.90 0.78
C ARG A 50 7.21 6.19 2.24
N THR A 51 6.92 5.27 3.15
CA THR A 51 7.27 5.46 4.57
C THR A 51 8.78 5.55 4.78
N VAL A 52 9.56 4.76 4.04
CA VAL A 52 11.02 4.83 4.09
C VAL A 52 11.52 6.17 3.55
N GLN A 53 10.92 6.68 2.47
CA GLN A 53 11.27 7.97 1.90
C GLN A 53 10.99 9.12 2.89
N GLU A 54 9.82 9.13 3.54
CA GLU A 54 9.50 10.11 4.58
C GLU A 54 10.45 10.04 5.78
N LEU A 55 10.82 8.82 6.21
CA LEU A 55 11.77 8.63 7.29
C LEU A 55 13.17 9.11 6.90
N GLN A 56 13.62 8.83 5.68
CA GLN A 56 14.89 9.32 5.16
C GLN A 56 14.92 10.85 5.12
N GLU A 57 13.83 11.49 4.69
CA GLU A 57 13.72 12.95 4.67
C GLU A 57 13.78 13.54 6.08
N LYS A 58 13.09 12.94 7.05
CA LYS A 58 13.18 13.34 8.47
C LYS A 58 14.57 13.14 9.04
N VAL A 59 15.23 12.01 8.75
CA VAL A 59 16.60 11.75 9.19
C VAL A 59 17.56 12.78 8.58
N ALA A 60 17.41 13.10 7.29
CA ALA A 60 18.21 14.12 6.63
C ALA A 60 18.00 15.49 7.29
N PHE A 61 16.75 15.86 7.57
CA PHE A 61 16.42 17.11 8.28
C PHE A 61 17.04 17.16 9.68
N TYR A 62 16.85 16.13 10.50
CA TYR A 62 17.43 16.06 11.85
C TYR A 62 18.95 15.86 11.86
N GLY A 63 19.57 15.55 10.72
CA GLY A 63 21.03 15.58 10.56
C GLY A 63 21.60 16.99 10.46
N THR A 64 20.77 18.01 10.17
CA THR A 64 21.19 19.41 10.10
C THR A 64 21.22 20.06 11.48
N PRO A 65 22.10 21.06 11.73
CA PRO A 65 22.15 21.76 13.02
C PRO A 65 20.82 22.43 13.40
N GLU A 66 20.07 22.96 12.42
CA GLU A 66 18.75 23.54 12.61
C GLU A 66 17.70 22.47 12.96
N GLY A 67 17.74 21.30 12.30
CA GLY A 67 16.85 20.19 12.62
C GLY A 67 17.10 19.63 14.02
N VAL A 68 18.35 19.51 14.45
CA VAL A 68 18.70 19.12 15.84
C VAL A 68 18.18 20.14 16.84
N ALA A 69 18.33 21.44 16.55
CA ALA A 69 17.81 22.50 17.40
C ALA A 69 16.28 22.48 17.52
N HIS A 70 15.60 22.18 16.41
CA HIS A 70 14.15 22.04 16.40
C HIS A 70 13.70 20.83 17.24
N LEU A 71 14.37 19.68 17.09
CA LEU A 71 14.12 18.48 17.90
C LEU A 71 14.38 18.73 19.40
N ALA A 72 15.48 19.40 19.73
CA ALA A 72 15.86 19.73 21.10
C ALA A 72 14.80 20.60 21.80
N ARG A 73 14.21 21.56 21.07
CA ARG A 73 13.14 22.41 21.59
C ARG A 73 11.82 21.65 21.72
N GLU A 74 11.37 20.93 20.69
CA GLU A 74 10.04 20.29 20.71
C GLU A 74 9.96 19.06 21.63
N GLN A 75 10.96 18.17 21.60
CA GLN A 75 10.92 16.94 22.39
C GLN A 75 11.44 17.12 23.81
N TYR A 76 12.45 17.97 24.00
CA TYR A 76 13.20 18.03 25.26
C TYR A 76 13.03 19.38 25.97
N ASN A 77 12.29 20.33 25.40
CA ASN A 77 12.15 21.70 25.92
C ASN A 77 13.50 22.35 26.26
N LEU A 78 14.55 22.00 25.51
CA LEU A 78 15.88 22.55 25.69
C LEU A 78 15.94 23.95 25.08
N ALA A 79 16.50 24.90 25.83
CA ALA A 79 16.74 26.26 25.38
C ALA A 79 18.19 26.43 24.94
N PHE A 80 18.44 27.36 24.03
CA PHE A 80 19.81 27.71 23.65
C PHE A 80 20.57 28.38 24.82
N PRO A 81 21.91 28.30 24.85
CA PRO A 81 22.69 28.99 25.87
C PRO A 81 22.41 30.51 25.83
N GLY A 82 21.79 31.05 26.89
CA GLY A 82 21.44 32.47 27.02
C GLY A 82 19.98 32.84 26.72
N GLU A 83 19.10 31.88 26.39
CA GLU A 83 17.68 32.13 26.18
C GLU A 83 16.92 32.34 27.52
N GLN A 84 16.03 33.34 27.58
CA GLN A 84 15.17 33.57 28.75
C GLN A 84 13.93 32.67 28.68
N VAL A 85 13.85 31.72 29.62
CA VAL A 85 12.72 30.78 29.71
C VAL A 85 11.60 31.38 30.56
N TYR A 86 10.43 31.58 29.96
CA TYR A 86 9.24 32.10 30.65
C TYR A 86 8.34 30.94 31.08
N LYS A 87 8.04 30.83 32.38
CA LYS A 87 7.09 29.86 32.92
C LYS A 87 5.73 30.51 33.11
N ILE A 88 4.70 29.97 32.46
CA ILE A 88 3.31 30.42 32.65
C ILE A 88 2.73 29.67 33.86
N GLU A 89 2.47 30.37 34.95
CA GLU A 89 1.79 29.81 36.13
C GLU A 89 0.32 30.24 36.15
N VAL A 90 -0.60 29.28 36.01
CA VAL A 90 -2.03 29.52 36.17
C VAL A 90 -2.37 29.52 37.66
N LYS A 91 -2.50 30.70 38.26
CA LYS A 91 -3.03 30.83 39.63
C LYS A 91 -4.53 30.50 39.61
N LYS A 92 -4.90 29.36 40.20
CA LYS A 92 -6.30 29.10 40.54
C LYS A 92 -6.71 30.06 41.66
N GLU A 93 -7.55 31.03 41.33
CA GLU A 93 -8.30 31.81 42.33
C GLU A 93 -9.10 30.84 43.20
N LYS A 94 -8.77 30.80 44.49
CA LYS A 94 -9.55 30.05 45.48
C LYS A 94 -10.87 30.78 45.68
N LYS A 95 -11.96 30.11 45.28
CA LYS A 95 -13.33 30.45 45.64
C LYS A 95 -13.60 30.12 47.10
#